data_AF-A0A817WRK4-F1
#
_entry.id   AF-A0A817WRK4-F1
#
_cell.length_a   1.000
_cell.length_b   1.000
_cell.length_c   1.000
_cell.angle_alpha   90.00
_cell.angle_beta   90.00
_cell.angle_gamma   90.00
#
_symmetry.space_group_name_H-M   'P 1'
#
loop_
_entity.id
_entity.type
_entity.pdbx_description
1 polymer ?
#
loop_
_entity_poly.entity_id
_entity_poly.type
_entity_poly.pdbx_seq_one_letter_code
_entity_poly.pdbx_strand_id
1 'polypeptide(L)'
;MESFNLSVTLELKPKYLQWVHQNKSITQVRQLFDKLSCRTPASLLFYMDYIKIEQSLSNIDNKRIKTAFEQAIIYFGKTSADLWLAYLDHLKQHHSLDFVTISRIYSRALHTLDSDELKRFNTECALKNLT
;
A
#
# COMPACT_ATOMS: atom_id res chain seq x y z
N MET A 1 11.13 -16.80 21.67
CA MET A 1 12.18 -15.83 21.27
C MET A 1 11.92 -15.26 19.86
N GLU A 2 11.50 -16.08 18.89
CA GLU A 2 11.11 -15.62 17.53
C GLU A 2 9.92 -14.65 17.51
N SER A 3 8.86 -14.90 18.28
CA SER A 3 7.67 -14.03 18.34
C SER A 3 7.98 -12.60 18.78
N PHE A 4 8.91 -12.43 19.73
CA PHE A 4 9.36 -11.13 20.22
C PHE A 4 10.16 -10.36 19.15
N ASN A 5 11.04 -11.03 18.43
CA ASN A 5 11.83 -10.42 17.34
C ASN A 5 10.95 -9.98 16.16
N LEU A 6 9.91 -10.76 15.86
CA LEU A 6 8.91 -10.45 14.85
C LEU A 6 8.14 -9.15 15.19
N SER A 7 7.65 -9.03 16.44
CA SER A 7 6.94 -7.85 16.94
C SER A 7 7.80 -6.60 16.87
N VAL A 8 9.05 -6.70 17.33
CA VAL A 8 10.02 -5.60 17.28
C VAL A 8 10.26 -5.15 15.84
N THR A 9 10.41 -6.06 14.89
CA THR A 9 10.64 -5.74 13.48
C THR A 9 9.43 -5.06 12.83
N LEU A 10 8.21 -5.53 13.13
CA LEU A 10 6.95 -4.98 12.59
C LEU A 10 6.70 -3.54 13.04
N GLU A 11 7.12 -3.19 14.26
CA GLU A 11 7.00 -1.84 14.80
C GLU A 11 8.14 -0.90 14.38
N LEU A 12 9.37 -1.40 14.31
CA LEU A 12 10.54 -0.56 14.06
C LEU A 12 10.61 -0.06 12.61
N LYS A 13 10.19 -0.86 11.64
CA LYS A 13 10.29 -0.47 10.22
C LYS A 13 9.48 0.79 9.89
N PRO A 14 8.18 0.91 10.24
CA PRO A 14 7.44 2.16 10.07
C PRO A 14 8.09 3.34 10.81
N LYS A 15 8.47 3.14 12.08
CA LYS A 15 9.11 4.19 12.89
C LYS A 15 10.42 4.70 12.26
N TYR A 16 11.24 3.78 11.75
CA TYR A 16 12.49 4.14 11.10
C TYR A 16 12.27 4.82 9.75
N LEU A 17 11.28 4.37 8.96
CA LEU A 17 10.89 5.04 7.73
C LEU A 17 10.46 6.48 7.98
N GLN A 18 9.61 6.71 8.98
CA GLN A 18 9.17 8.05 9.38
C GLN A 18 10.34 8.93 9.85
N TRP A 19 11.24 8.37 10.67
CA TRP A 19 12.42 9.11 11.11
C TRP A 19 13.31 9.51 9.92
N VAL A 20 13.56 8.61 8.97
CA VAL A 20 14.32 8.95 7.75
C VAL A 20 13.60 10.00 6.92
N HIS A 21 12.29 9.88 6.74
CA HIS A 21 11.48 10.88 6.03
C HIS A 21 11.59 12.29 6.64
N GLN A 22 11.59 12.40 7.98
CA GLN A 22 11.70 13.68 8.68
C GLN A 22 13.11 14.28 8.66
N ASN A 23 14.15 13.46 8.49
CA ASN A 23 15.55 13.87 8.74
C ASN A 23 16.48 13.75 7.52
N LYS A 24 16.01 13.17 6.41
CA LYS A 24 16.83 12.77 5.26
C LYS A 24 16.13 13.07 3.94
N SER A 25 16.88 12.94 2.84
CA SER A 25 16.35 13.17 1.50
C SER A 25 15.38 12.07 1.06
N ILE A 26 14.49 12.39 0.12
CA ILE A 26 13.58 11.42 -0.49
C ILE A 26 14.32 10.24 -1.15
N THR A 27 15.51 10.48 -1.72
CA THR A 27 16.36 9.41 -2.26
C THR A 27 16.73 8.39 -1.20
N GLN A 28 17.03 8.84 0.03
CA GLN A 28 17.36 7.95 1.15
C GLN A 28 16.12 7.22 1.69
N VAL A 29 14.95 7.87 1.69
CA VAL A 29 13.67 7.21 2.02
C VAL A 29 13.39 6.06 1.04
N ARG A 30 13.52 6.32 -0.27
CA ARG A 30 13.35 5.34 -1.35
C ARG A 30 14.30 4.15 -1.20
N GLN A 31 15.59 4.42 -0.99
CA GLN A 31 16.59 3.37 -0.75
C GLN A 31 16.29 2.55 0.50
N LEU A 32 15.84 3.20 1.58
CA LEU A 32 15.45 2.51 2.80
C LEU A 32 14.25 1.59 2.55
N PHE A 33 13.22 2.09 1.87
CA PHE A 33 12.05 1.31 1.52
C PHE A 33 12.44 0.07 0.71
N ASP A 34 13.19 0.24 -0.37
CA ASP A 34 13.63 -0.86 -1.24
C ASP A 34 14.43 -1.93 -0.46
N LYS A 35 15.26 -1.50 0.51
CA LYS A 35 16.05 -2.42 1.36
C LYS A 35 15.17 -3.18 2.36
N LEU A 36 14.17 -2.52 2.95
CA LEU A 36 13.38 -3.06 4.05
C LEU A 36 12.12 -3.82 3.60
N SER A 37 11.57 -3.50 2.43
CA SER A 37 10.38 -4.15 1.86
C SER A 37 10.65 -5.57 1.40
N CYS A 38 11.87 -5.86 0.92
CA CYS A 38 12.31 -7.22 0.54
C CYS A 38 12.61 -8.13 1.74
N ARG A 39 12.67 -7.59 2.96
CA ARG A 39 12.95 -8.36 4.18
C ARG A 39 11.63 -8.58 4.91
N THR A 40 11.16 -9.80 5.06
CA THR A 40 10.02 -10.07 5.95
C THR A 40 10.49 -10.14 7.40
N PRO A 41 9.62 -9.85 8.38
CA PRO A 41 8.26 -9.31 8.24
C PRO A 41 8.25 -7.79 7.97
N ALA A 42 7.19 -7.28 7.33
CA ALA A 42 6.88 -5.86 7.23
C ALA A 42 5.39 -5.68 7.52
N SER A 43 5.02 -4.60 8.21
CA SER A 43 3.62 -4.32 8.55
C SER A 43 2.90 -3.60 7.41
N LEU A 44 1.57 -3.70 7.34
CA LEU A 44 0.78 -2.92 6.38
C LEU A 44 1.04 -1.41 6.55
N LEU A 45 1.18 -0.95 7.80
CA LEU A 45 1.53 0.43 8.12
C LEU A 45 2.83 0.89 7.43
N PHE A 46 3.86 0.04 7.38
CA PHE A 46 5.12 0.37 6.70
C PHE A 46 4.92 0.69 5.22
N TYR A 47 4.11 -0.12 4.51
CA TYR A 47 3.80 0.12 3.11
C TYR A 47 2.93 1.37 2.92
N MET A 48 1.88 1.52 3.75
CA MET A 48 0.97 2.65 3.64
C MET A 48 1.64 3.99 3.96
N ASP A 49 2.56 4.03 4.91
CA ASP A 49 3.36 5.21 5.22
C ASP A 49 4.26 5.60 4.05
N TYR A 50 4.94 4.63 3.42
CA TYR A 50 5.74 4.89 2.24
C TYR A 50 4.92 5.43 1.06
N ILE A 51 3.75 4.84 0.81
CA ILE A 51 2.83 5.29 -0.24
C ILE A 51 2.40 6.74 0.00
N LYS A 52 2.02 7.09 1.25
CA LYS A 52 1.65 8.46 1.62
C LYS A 52 2.81 9.43 1.43
N ILE A 53 4.04 9.03 1.79
CA ILE A 53 5.23 9.87 1.57
C ILE A 53 5.38 10.15 0.07
N GLU A 54 5.36 9.14 -0.80
CA GLU A 54 5.48 9.34 -2.25
C GLU A 54 4.33 10.18 -2.83
N GLN A 55 3.10 9.98 -2.37
CA GLN A 55 1.93 10.76 -2.79
C GLN A 55 2.01 12.24 -2.38
N SER A 56 2.75 12.56 -1.31
CA SER A 56 2.92 13.94 -0.83
C SER A 56 3.94 14.77 -1.61
N LEU A 57 4.72 14.13 -2.50
CA LEU A 57 5.75 14.82 -3.27
C LEU A 57 5.14 15.64 -4.40
N SER A 58 5.78 16.77 -4.73
CA SER A 58 5.40 17.57 -5.89
C SER A 58 5.61 16.84 -7.23
N ASN A 59 6.62 15.98 -7.31
CA ASN A 59 6.88 15.10 -8.44
C ASN A 59 6.67 13.64 -8.03
N ILE A 60 5.42 13.20 -8.16
CA ILE A 60 4.96 11.87 -7.76
C ILE A 60 5.56 10.80 -8.68
N ASP A 61 6.18 9.77 -8.08
CA ASP A 61 6.64 8.58 -8.81
C ASP A 61 5.58 7.47 -8.75
N ASN A 62 4.66 7.50 -9.72
CA ASN A 62 3.58 6.52 -9.82
C ASN A 62 4.07 5.07 -9.97
N LYS A 63 5.29 4.84 -10.49
CA LYS A 63 5.85 3.47 -10.57
C LYS A 63 6.21 2.96 -9.18
N ARG A 64 6.77 3.81 -8.32
CA ARG A 64 7.09 3.46 -6.93
C ARG A 64 5.83 3.22 -6.10
N ILE A 65 4.83 4.08 -6.22
CA ILE A 65 3.54 3.89 -5.53
C ILE A 65 2.89 2.57 -5.95
N LYS A 66 2.81 2.31 -7.26
CA LYS A 66 2.31 1.04 -7.79
C LYS A 66 3.09 -0.15 -7.21
N THR A 67 4.42 -0.09 -7.20
CA THR A 67 5.25 -1.17 -6.67
C THR A 67 4.97 -1.42 -5.19
N ALA A 68 4.81 -0.37 -4.39
CA ALA A 68 4.50 -0.48 -2.97
C ALA A 68 3.11 -1.09 -2.71
N PHE A 69 2.09 -0.69 -3.49
CA PHE A 69 0.76 -1.30 -3.42
C PHE A 69 0.81 -2.79 -3.76
N GLU A 70 1.46 -3.16 -4.87
CA GLU A 70 1.57 -4.56 -5.30
C GLU A 70 2.31 -5.41 -4.27
N GLN A 71 3.38 -4.89 -3.65
CA GLN A 71 4.07 -5.56 -2.56
C GLN A 71 3.19 -5.74 -1.32
N ALA A 72 2.41 -4.73 -0.94
CA ALA A 72 1.49 -4.84 0.19
C ALA A 72 0.38 -5.87 -0.09
N ILE A 73 -0.15 -5.92 -1.31
CA ILE A 73 -1.22 -6.85 -1.72
C ILE A 73 -0.78 -8.29 -1.60
N ILE A 74 0.50 -8.62 -1.86
CA ILE A 74 1.03 -9.97 -1.70
C ILE A 74 0.79 -10.50 -0.28
N TYR A 75 0.95 -9.65 0.74
CA TYR A 75 0.87 -10.05 2.14
C TYR A 75 -0.50 -9.76 2.78
N PHE A 76 -1.16 -8.68 2.38
CA PHE A 76 -2.37 -8.15 3.05
C PHE A 76 -3.60 -8.10 2.15
N GLY A 77 -3.47 -8.47 0.87
CA GLY A 77 -4.57 -8.35 -0.10
C GLY A 77 -5.78 -9.24 0.21
N LYS A 78 -5.62 -10.28 1.02
CA LYS A 78 -6.74 -11.13 1.46
C LYS A 78 -7.57 -10.50 2.58
N THR A 79 -6.93 -9.69 3.43
CA THR A 79 -7.46 -9.27 4.74
C THR A 79 -7.58 -7.75 4.88
N SER A 80 -7.48 -7.00 3.79
CA SER A 80 -7.57 -5.54 3.82
C SER A 80 -8.24 -4.98 2.57
N ALA A 81 -9.55 -4.73 2.67
CA ALA A 81 -10.30 -3.98 1.67
C ALA A 81 -9.79 -2.54 1.54
N ASP A 82 -9.39 -1.90 2.64
CA ASP A 82 -8.82 -0.54 2.64
C ASP A 82 -7.60 -0.41 1.73
N LEU A 83 -6.75 -1.44 1.68
CA LEU A 83 -5.59 -1.45 0.80
C LEU A 83 -6.01 -1.39 -0.68
N TRP A 84 -7.01 -2.18 -1.08
CA TRP A 84 -7.55 -2.16 -2.45
C TRP A 84 -8.26 -0.85 -2.78
N LEU A 85 -9.06 -0.34 -1.85
CA LEU A 85 -9.76 0.95 -2.00
C LEU A 85 -8.76 2.10 -2.16
N ALA A 86 -7.73 2.15 -1.33
CA ALA A 86 -6.66 3.13 -1.45
C ALA A 86 -5.92 3.04 -2.80
N TYR A 87 -5.74 1.82 -3.32
CA TYR A 87 -5.10 1.64 -4.62
C TYR A 87 -6.00 2.14 -5.77
N LEU A 88 -7.29 1.80 -5.74
CA LEU A 88 -8.26 2.28 -6.72
C LEU A 88 -8.41 3.81 -6.68
N ASP A 89 -8.49 4.40 -5.49
CA ASP A 89 -8.57 5.85 -5.29
C ASP A 89 -7.33 6.54 -5.89
N HIS A 90 -6.13 6.01 -5.65
CA HIS A 90 -4.90 6.52 -6.25
C HIS A 90 -4.92 6.44 -7.79
N LEU A 91 -5.36 5.31 -8.35
CA LEU A 91 -5.47 5.16 -9.81
C LEU A 91 -6.49 6.12 -10.41
N LYS A 92 -7.63 6.36 -9.77
CA LYS A 92 -8.60 7.33 -10.26
C LYS A 92 -8.06 8.76 -10.24
N GLN A 93 -7.29 9.13 -9.23
CA GLN A 93 -6.71 10.47 -9.10
C GLN A 93 -5.61 10.76 -10.13
N HIS A 94 -4.78 9.77 -10.46
CA HIS A 94 -3.57 9.98 -11.29
C HIS A 94 -3.59 9.29 -12.67
N HIS A 95 -4.55 8.38 -12.88
CA HIS A 95 -4.70 7.59 -14.10
C HIS A 95 -6.18 7.53 -14.54
N SER A 96 -6.91 8.63 -14.40
CA SER A 96 -8.37 8.72 -14.63
C SER A 96 -8.86 8.21 -16.00
N LEU A 97 -7.97 8.08 -17.00
CA LEU A 97 -8.29 7.57 -18.34
C LEU A 97 -7.92 6.09 -18.55
N ASP A 98 -7.26 5.43 -17.58
CA ASP A 98 -6.87 4.02 -17.66
C ASP A 98 -7.90 3.11 -16.98
N PHE A 99 -9.11 3.09 -17.56
CA PHE A 99 -10.20 2.23 -17.11
C PHE A 99 -9.84 0.75 -17.12
N VAL A 100 -8.98 0.32 -18.04
CA VAL A 100 -8.53 -1.08 -18.13
C VAL A 100 -7.74 -1.46 -16.88
N THR A 101 -6.81 -0.60 -16.43
CA THR A 101 -6.06 -0.86 -15.19
C THR A 101 -6.97 -0.80 -13.97
N ILE A 102 -7.88 0.17 -13.87
CA ILE A 102 -8.84 0.28 -12.75
C ILE A 102 -9.69 -0.99 -12.65
N SER A 103 -10.34 -1.40 -13.75
CA SER A 103 -11.17 -2.61 -13.81
C SER A 103 -10.39 -3.87 -13.46
N ARG A 104 -9.12 -3.97 -13.89
CA ARG A 104 -8.25 -5.10 -13.53
C ARG A 104 -7.95 -5.14 -12.02
N ILE A 105 -7.67 -4.00 -11.39
CA ILE A 105 -7.42 -3.96 -9.94
C ILE A 105 -8.70 -4.27 -9.16
N TYR A 106 -9.85 -3.73 -9.59
CA TYR A 106 -11.14 -4.05 -9.00
C TYR A 106 -11.46 -5.55 -9.06
N SER A 107 -11.32 -6.17 -10.24
CA SER A 107 -11.51 -7.62 -10.40
C SER A 107 -10.56 -8.44 -9.53
N ARG A 108 -9.29 -8.04 -9.42
CA ARG A 108 -8.33 -8.71 -8.53
C ARG A 108 -8.76 -8.64 -7.06
N ALA A 109 -9.30 -7.51 -6.60
CA ALA A 109 -9.82 -7.39 -5.24
C ALA A 109 -10.96 -8.40 -4.99
N LEU A 110 -11.92 -8.50 -5.94
CA LEU A 110 -13.04 -9.45 -5.85
C LEU A 110 -12.59 -10.91 -5.71
N HIS A 111 -11.47 -11.28 -6.33
CA HIS A 111 -10.94 -12.64 -6.29
C HIS A 111 -9.93 -12.91 -5.17
N THR A 112 -9.44 -11.87 -4.49
CA THR A 112 -8.39 -12.01 -3.47
C THR A 112 -8.93 -11.88 -2.06
N LEU A 113 -9.87 -10.96 -1.83
CA LEU A 113 -10.39 -10.68 -0.49
C LEU A 113 -11.14 -11.88 0.09
N ASP A 114 -11.02 -12.07 1.40
CA ASP A 114 -11.87 -13.00 2.13
C ASP A 114 -13.33 -12.53 2.18
N SER A 115 -14.23 -13.40 2.65
CA SER A 115 -15.68 -13.13 2.55
C SER A 115 -16.12 -11.85 3.28
N ASP A 116 -15.49 -11.53 4.41
CA ASP A 116 -15.90 -10.39 5.22
C ASP A 116 -15.33 -9.09 4.67
N GLU A 117 -14.05 -9.09 4.27
CA GLU A 117 -13.44 -7.94 3.62
C GLU A 117 -14.03 -7.68 2.22
N LEU A 118 -14.45 -8.72 1.49
CA LEU A 118 -15.14 -8.58 0.21
C LEU A 118 -16.49 -7.87 0.35
N LYS A 119 -17.28 -8.21 1.37
CA LYS A 119 -18.56 -7.52 1.65
C LYS A 119 -18.31 -6.04 1.96
N ARG A 120 -17.29 -5.74 2.76
CA ARG A 120 -16.87 -4.37 3.10
C ARG A 120 -16.45 -3.61 1.85
N PHE A 121 -15.58 -4.21 1.03
CA PHE A 121 -15.11 -3.64 -0.23
C PHE A 121 -16.25 -3.28 -1.18
N ASN A 122 -17.20 -4.18 -1.40
CA ASN A 122 -18.34 -3.94 -2.29
C ASN A 122 -19.24 -2.79 -1.79
N THR A 123 -19.46 -2.72 -0.47
CA THR A 123 -20.25 -1.64 0.14
C THR A 123 -19.58 -0.29 -0.07
N GLU A 124 -18.27 -0.19 0.19
CA GLU A 124 -17.49 1.03 0.00
C GLU A 124 -17.38 1.46 -1.47
N CYS A 125 -17.17 0.50 -2.38
CA CYS A 125 -17.11 0.80 -3.81
C CYS A 125 -18.44 1.37 -4.33
N ALA A 126 -19.58 0.87 -3.85
CA ALA A 126 -20.89 1.41 -4.20
C ALA A 126 -21.08 2.84 -3.66
N LEU A 127 -20.64 3.13 -2.44
CA LEU A 127 -20.74 4.47 -1.84
C LEU A 127 -19.85 5.50 -2.56
N LYS A 128 -18.67 5.08 -3.01
CA LYS A 128 -17.66 5.95 -3.64
C LYS A 128 -17.80 6.05 -5.17
N ASN A 129 -18.83 5.44 -5.78
CA ASN A 129 -18.97 5.32 -7.25
C ASN A 129 -17.69 4.76 -7.90
N LEU A 130 -17.10 3.71 -7.29
CA LEU A 130 -15.91 3.04 -7.79
C LEU A 130 -16.19 2.01 -8.88
N THR A 131 -17.46 1.71 -9.12
CA THR A 131 -18.00 0.82 -10.17
C THR A 131 -18.66 1.60 -11.30
#